data_AF-A0A2N2FHL8-F1
#
_entry.id   AF-A0A2N2FHL8-F1
#
_cell.length_a   1.000
_cell.length_b   1.000
_cell.length_c   1.000
_cell.angle_alpha   90.00
_cell.angle_beta   90.00
_cell.angle_gamma   90.00
#
_symmetry.space_group_name_H-M   'P 1'
#
loop_
_entity.id
_entity.type
_entity.pdbx_description
1 polymer ?
#
loop_
_entity_poly.entity_id
_entity_poly.type
_entity_poly.pdbx_seq_one_letter_code
_entity_poly.pdbx_strand_id
1 'polypeptide(L)' 'MGTIHKTGCVLCAQNCGLEVEVENNRIVKVKPDKANGKSEGYFCRKGMNIAYHQHNADRLKYPHWPGRRGLPHRPVGAGG' A
#
# COMPACT_ATOMS: atom_id res chain seq x y z
N MET A 1 10.37 -18.32 -3.42
CA MET A 1 11.36 -17.23 -3.56
C MET A 1 10.68 -16.16 -4.37
N GLY A 2 10.34 -15.06 -3.71
CA GLY A 2 9.62 -13.97 -4.33
C GLY A 2 10.49 -13.13 -5.22
N THR A 3 9.83 -12.31 -6.03
CA THR A 3 10.50 -11.29 -6.83
C THR A 3 10.72 -10.06 -5.97
N ILE A 4 11.95 -9.55 -5.95
CA ILE A 4 12.30 -8.31 -5.25
C ILE A 4 12.09 -7.13 -6.19
N HIS A 5 11.34 -6.14 -5.73
CA HIS A 5 11.11 -4.88 -6.42
C HIS A 5 11.63 -3.70 -5.59
N LYS A 6 12.34 -2.77 -6.24
CA LYS A 6 12.71 -1.48 -5.64
C LYS A 6 11.60 -0.47 -5.86
N THR A 7 11.20 0.24 -4.81
CA THR A 7 10.12 1.23 -4.83
C THR A 7 10.36 2.32 -3.80
N GLY A 8 9.59 3.42 -3.87
CA GLY A 8 9.55 4.45 -2.85
C GLY A 8 8.39 4.27 -1.88
N CYS A 9 8.59 4.68 -0.63
CA CYS A 9 7.51 4.82 0.35
C CYS A 9 6.62 6.02 -0.02
N VAL A 10 5.29 5.87 0.08
CA VAL A 10 4.30 6.92 -0.26
C VAL A 10 3.63 7.56 0.96
N LEU A 11 4.08 7.23 2.17
CA LEU A 11 3.40 7.65 3.42
C LEU A 11 3.81 9.04 3.92
N CYS A 12 4.95 9.57 3.47
CA CYS A 12 5.37 10.94 3.76
C CYS A 12 6.24 11.48 2.63
N ALA A 13 6.50 12.80 2.65
CA ALA A 13 7.28 13.50 1.62
C ALA A 13 8.77 13.09 1.52
N GLN A 14 9.27 12.27 2.46
CA GLN A 14 10.67 11.81 2.41
C GLN A 14 10.89 10.74 1.34
N ASN A 15 9.84 10.01 0.95
CA ASN A 15 9.89 8.99 -0.08
C ASN A 15 11.07 8.01 0.09
N CYS A 16 11.25 7.47 1.30
CA CYS A 16 12.32 6.53 1.60
C CYS A 16 12.31 5.33 0.65
N GLY A 17 13.48 4.82 0.29
CA GLY A 17 13.64 3.69 -0.61
C GLY A 17 13.29 2.37 0.10
N LEU A 18 12.56 1.51 -0.61
CA LEU A 18 12.09 0.21 -0.13
C LEU A 18 12.43 -0.88 -1.14
N GLU A 19 12.85 -2.02 -0.63
CA GLU A 19 12.91 -3.29 -1.34
C GLU A 19 11.76 -4.16 -0.85
N VAL A 20 10.81 -4.46 -1.72
CA VAL A 20 9.65 -5.30 -1.40
C VAL A 20 9.79 -6.66 -2.08
N GLU A 21 9.66 -7.72 -1.30
CA GLU A 21 9.59 -9.09 -1.79
C GLU A 21 8.13 -9.45 -2.03
N VAL A 22 7.81 -9.85 -3.27
CA VAL A 22 6.45 -10.18 -3.69
C VAL A 22 6.38 -11.66 -4.07
N GLU A 23 5.46 -12.37 -3.42
CA GLU A 23 5.10 -13.76 -3.72
C GLU A 23 3.59 -13.86 -3.90
N ASN A 24 3.11 -14.53 -4.95
CA ASN A 24 1.68 -14.74 -5.21
C ASN A 24 0.86 -13.44 -5.15
N ASN A 25 1.39 -12.37 -5.76
CA ASN A 25 0.81 -11.02 -5.77
C ASN A 25 0.57 -10.41 -4.37
N ARG A 26 1.34 -10.85 -3.37
CA ARG A 26 1.35 -10.32 -2.01
C ARG A 26 2.75 -9.92 -1.59
N ILE A 27 2.82 -8.85 -0.82
CA ILE A 27 4.07 -8.37 -0.24
C ILE A 27 4.33 -9.23 0.99
N VAL A 28 5.38 -10.03 0.97
CA VAL A 28 5.75 -10.93 2.06
C VAL A 28 6.84 -10.36 2.96
N LYS A 29 7.68 -9.47 2.40
CA LYS A 29 8.77 -8.85 3.15
C LYS A 29 9.06 -7.45 2.63
N VAL A 30 9.48 -6.57 3.54
CA VAL A 30 9.86 -5.20 3.24
C VAL A 30 11.22 -4.95 3.90
N LYS A 31 12.17 -4.45 3.11
CA LYS A 31 13.51 -4.07 3.55
C LYS A 31 13.81 -2.64 3.10
N PRO A 32 14.75 -1.94 3.76
CA PRO A 32 15.18 -0.64 3.27
C PRO A 32 16.08 -0.79 2.04
N ASP A 33 15.88 0.08 1.06
CA ASP A 33 16.84 0.21 -0.05
C ASP A 33 18.03 1.07 0.39
N LYS A 34 19.20 0.42 0.53
CA LYS A 34 20.46 1.08 0.89
C LYS A 34 21.01 1.96 -0.23
N ALA A 35 20.60 1.73 -1.48
CA ALA A 35 21.08 2.50 -2.63
C ALA A 35 20.32 3.83 -2.82
N ASN A 36 19.21 4.04 -2.10
CA ASN A 36 18.44 5.25 -2.23
C ASN A 36 19.14 6.45 -1.58
N GLY A 37 19.63 7.40 -2.37
CA GLY A 37 20.42 8.54 -1.87
C GLY A 37 19.68 9.50 -0.92
N LYS A 38 18.35 9.44 -0.81
CA LYS A 38 17.60 10.23 0.18
C LYS A 38 17.57 9.59 1.57
N SER A 39 17.48 8.27 1.62
CA SER A 39 17.23 7.56 2.87
C SER A 39 18.40 6.70 3.32
N GLU A 40 19.35 6.40 2.43
CA GLU A 40 20.62 5.71 2.74
C GLU A 40 20.42 4.41 3.53
N GLY A 41 19.34 3.68 3.26
CA GLY A 41 18.99 2.46 3.97
C GLY A 41 18.25 2.65 5.31
N TYR A 42 17.91 3.88 5.69
CA TYR A 42 16.99 4.16 6.80
C TYR A 42 15.53 4.18 6.33
N PHE A 43 14.63 3.61 7.14
CA PHE A 43 13.19 3.76 6.97
C PHE A 43 12.48 3.60 8.31
N CYS A 44 11.35 4.28 8.48
CA CYS A 44 10.60 4.27 9.73
C CYS A 44 9.59 3.10 9.83
N ARG A 45 8.99 2.92 11.01
CA ARG A 45 7.95 1.90 11.27
C ARG A 45 6.72 1.99 10.34
N LYS A 46 6.45 3.18 9.78
CA LYS A 46 5.37 3.33 8.78
C LYS A 46 5.69 2.54 7.50
N GLY A 47 6.92 2.66 7.00
CA GLY A 47 7.37 1.93 5.81
C GLY A 47 7.46 0.42 6.04
N MET A 48 7.85 -0.02 7.25
CA MET A 48 7.86 -1.44 7.63
C MET A 48 6.49 -2.11 7.47
N ASN A 49 5.41 -1.37 7.77
CA ASN A 49 4.05 -1.90 7.76
C ASN A 49 3.30 -1.64 6.43
N ILE A 50 4.00 -1.35 5.33
CA ILE A 50 3.32 -1.05 4.06
C ILE A 50 2.49 -2.23 3.53
N ALA A 51 2.91 -3.47 3.82
CA ALA A 51 2.14 -4.67 3.48
C ALA A 51 0.77 -4.70 4.19
N TYR A 52 0.70 -4.29 5.46
CA TYR A 52 -0.56 -4.19 6.21
C TYR A 52 -1.52 -3.19 5.56
N HIS A 53 -1.01 -2.03 5.13
CA HIS A 53 -1.85 -1.01 4.48
C HIS A 53 -2.34 -1.46 3.10
N GLN A 54 -1.46 -2.06 2.29
CA GLN A 54 -1.81 -2.49 0.94
C GLN A 54 -2.86 -3.61 0.93
N HIS A 55 -2.77 -4.53 1.90
CA HIS A 55 -3.61 -5.73 2.00
C HIS A 55 -4.67 -5.61 3.10
N ASN A 56 -5.03 -4.39 3.50
CA ASN A 56 -6.05 -4.17 4.51
C ASN A 56 -7.40 -4.76 4.08
N ALA A 57 -8.08 -5.43 5.01
CA ALA A 57 -9.40 -6.03 4.82
C ALA A 57 -10.47 -5.00 4.43
N ASP A 58 -10.36 -3.76 4.94
CA ASP A 58 -11.33 -2.69 4.71
C ASP A 58 -11.13 -1.95 3.37
N ARG A 59 -10.24 -2.43 2.51
CA ARG A 59 -9.96 -1.81 1.21
C ARG A 59 -11.21 -1.85 0.32
N LEU A 60 -11.64 -0.68 -0.17
CA LEU A 60 -12.66 -0.58 -1.21
C LEU A 60 -12.13 -1.20 -2.51
N LYS A 61 -12.83 -2.22 -3.01
CA LYS A 61 -12.46 -2.96 -4.24
C LYS A 61 -13.28 -2.55 -5.45
N TYR A 62 -14.40 -1.88 -5.22
CA TYR A 62 -15.37 -1.51 -6.24
C TYR A 62 -15.73 -0.03 -6.10
N PRO A 63 -16.13 0.63 -7.19
CA PRO A 63 -16.66 1.98 -7.10
C PRO A 63 -17.99 2.00 -6.32
N HIS A 64 -18.19 3.05 -5.52
CA HIS A 64 -19.44 3.30 -4.81
C HIS A 64 -20.07 4.61 -5.28
N TRP A 65 -21.39 4.60 -5.46
CA TRP A 65 -22.17 5.82 -5.69
C TRP A 65 -22.42 6.54 -4.36
N PRO A 66 -22.30 7.88 -4.31
CA PRO A 66 -22.59 8.64 -3.12
C PRO A 66 -24.07 8.55 -2.71
N GLY A 67 -24.32 8.26 -1.43
CA GLY A 67 -25.65 8.42 -0.86
C GLY A 67 -26.02 9.90 -0.76
N ARG A 68 -27.33 10.21 -0.69
CA ARG A 68 -27.75 11.53 -0.21
C ARG A 68 -27.25 11.74 1.22
N ARG A 69 -27.13 12.99 1.66
CA ARG A 69 -26.73 13.33 3.04
C ARG A 69 -27.56 12.50 4.04
N GLY A 70 -26.89 11.72 4.89
CA GLY A 70 -27.53 10.83 5.87
C GLY A 70 -27.86 9.41 5.37
N LEU A 71 -27.62 9.09 4.10
CA LEU A 71 -27.76 7.74 3.54
C LEU A 71 -26.38 7.14 3.22
N PRO A 72 -26.20 5.81 3.37
CA PRO A 72 -24.93 5.16 3.09
C PRO A 72 -24.57 5.18 1.59
N HIS A 73 -23.27 5.14 1.30
CA HIS A 73 -22.74 4.87 -0.04
C HIS A 73 -23.11 3.45 -0.48
N ARG A 74 -23.44 3.25 -1.75
CA ARG A 74 -23.83 1.93 -2.30
C ARG A 74 -22.90 1.54 -3.44
N PRO A 75 -22.55 0.25 -3.62
CA PRO A 75 -21.77 -0.18 -4.78
C PRO A 75 -22.48 0.20 -6.08
N VAL A 76 -21.72 0.64 -7.08
CA VAL A 76 -22.28 0.88 -8.42
C VAL A 76 -22.82 -0.46 -8.95
N GLY A 77 -24.06 -0.46 -9.45
CA GLY A 77 -24.70 -1.68 -9.99
C GLY A 77 -25.40 -2.57 -8.95
N ALA A 78 -25.47 -2.17 -7.67
CA ALA A 78 -26.23 -2.90 -6.64
C ALA A 78 -27.77 -2.78 -6.77
N GLY A 79 -28.26 -2.51 -7.98
CA GLY A 79 -29.68 -2.44 -8.33
C GLY A 79 -30.06 -3.62 -9.21
N GLY A 80 -30.56 -4.67 -8.56
CA GLY A 80 -31.41 -5.72 -9.10
C GLY A 80 -32.61 -5.86 -8.16
#